data_AF-A0A3R7QNK2-F1
#
_entry.id   AF-A0A3R7QNK2-F1
#
_cell.length_a   1.000
_cell.length_b   1.000
_cell.length_c   1.000
_cell.angle_alpha   90.00
_cell.angle_beta   90.00
_cell.angle_gamma   90.00
#
_symmetry.space_group_name_H-M   'P 1'
#
loop_
_entity.id
_entity.type
_entity.pdbx_description
1 polymer ?
#
loop_
_entity_poly.entity_id
_entity_poly.type
_entity_poly.pdbx_seq_one_letter_code
_entity_poly.pdbx_strand_id
1 'polypeptide(L)'
;MNKGQWGKLRAFFDLKTSDGFIIKGFKLVEGISGLFVGMPSTQGKDGEYYDTVFADKDLRDELQQVALRAYGQDSVASPENNAPSTDHSTVSSDIDSTKNSEFSDDDIPF
;
A
#
# COMPACT_ATOMS: atom_id res chain seq x y z
N MET A 1 4.10 -0.76 20.81
CA MET A 1 3.25 0.10 19.95
C MET A 1 2.07 0.57 20.76
N ASN A 2 1.77 1.87 20.73
CA ASN A 2 0.65 2.49 21.42
C ASN A 2 -0.39 2.92 20.39
N LYS A 3 -1.60 2.35 20.43
CA LYS A 3 -2.69 2.65 19.47
C LYS A 3 -3.62 3.73 20.03
N GLY A 4 -4.22 4.53 19.15
CA GLY A 4 -5.22 5.53 19.52
C GLY A 4 -5.87 6.19 18.31
N GLN A 5 -6.68 7.23 18.55
CA GLN A 5 -7.37 7.96 17.50
C GLN A 5 -7.15 9.46 17.70
N TRP A 6 -6.13 10.02 17.04
CA TRP A 6 -5.81 11.44 17.07
C TRP A 6 -5.87 12.00 15.66
N GLY A 7 -7.10 12.18 15.16
CA GLY A 7 -7.34 12.49 13.75
C GLY A 7 -6.85 11.35 12.86
N LYS A 8 -5.91 11.65 11.95
CA LYS A 8 -5.31 10.67 11.05
C LYS A 8 -4.29 9.76 11.73
N LEU A 9 -3.83 10.09 12.93
CA LEU A 9 -2.82 9.31 13.63
C LEU A 9 -3.47 8.13 14.37
N ARG A 10 -2.97 6.93 14.08
CA ARG A 10 -3.51 5.65 14.56
C ARG A 10 -2.63 4.97 15.60
N ALA A 11 -1.32 5.19 15.55
CA ALA A 11 -0.42 4.69 16.58
C ALA A 11 0.90 5.45 16.64
N PHE A 12 1.56 5.32 17.79
CA PHE A 12 2.98 5.60 17.96
C PHE A 12 3.73 4.30 18.22
N PHE A 13 4.94 4.18 17.69
CA PHE A 13 5.78 3.03 17.94
C PHE A 13 7.27 3.37 17.89
N ASP A 14 8.05 2.47 18.46
CA ASP A 14 9.50 2.52 18.46
C ASP A 14 10.01 1.27 17.73
N LEU A 15 11.12 1.40 17.03
CA LEU A 15 11.78 0.31 16.30
C LEU A 15 13.05 -0.08 17.06
N LYS A 16 13.23 -1.39 17.27
CA LYS A 16 14.49 -1.95 17.76
C LYS A 16 15.18 -2.71 16.62
N THR A 17 16.42 -2.36 16.30
CA THR A 17 17.22 -3.09 15.32
C THR A 17 17.87 -4.32 15.94
N SER A 18 18.31 -5.26 15.11
CA SER A 18 19.08 -6.45 15.51
C SER A 18 20.35 -6.08 16.30
N ASP A 19 21.00 -4.99 15.92
CA ASP A 19 22.23 -4.49 16.53
C ASP A 19 21.99 -3.77 17.86
N GLY A 20 20.74 -3.73 18.34
CA GLY A 20 20.38 -3.19 19.64
C GLY A 20 20.07 -1.70 19.67
N PHE A 21 20.01 -1.02 18.53
CA PHE A 21 19.57 0.37 18.47
C PHE A 21 18.06 0.47 18.67
N ILE A 22 17.62 1.48 19.42
CA ILE A 22 16.20 1.79 19.58
C ILE A 22 15.96 3.19 19.02
N ILE A 23 15.15 3.25 17.97
CA ILE A 23 14.73 4.48 17.34
C ILE A 23 13.29 4.76 17.77
N LYS A 24 13.08 5.91 18.40
CA LYS A 24 11.77 6.26 18.97
C LYS A 24 10.98 7.21 18.09
N GLY A 25 9.66 7.18 18.24
CA GLY A 25 8.79 8.24 17.73
C GLY A 25 8.32 8.04 16.30
N PHE A 26 8.28 6.81 15.81
CA PHE A 26 7.56 6.50 14.58
C PHE A 26 6.05 6.64 14.81
N LYS A 27 5.35 6.95 13.72
CA LYS A 27 3.92 7.21 13.70
C LYS A 27 3.27 6.31 12.66
N LEU A 28 2.12 5.74 12.96
CA LEU A 28 1.28 5.09 11.97
C LEU A 28 0.10 6.02 11.65
N VAL A 29 0.01 6.46 10.41
CA VAL A 29 -0.93 7.49 9.98
C VAL A 29 -1.83 6.94 8.87
N GLU A 30 -3.10 7.27 8.92
CA GLU A 30 -4.08 6.95 7.89
C GLU A 30 -4.09 8.04 6.81
N GLY A 31 -3.61 7.67 5.63
CA GLY A 31 -3.70 8.46 4.41
C GLY A 31 -4.91 8.07 3.56
N ILE A 32 -5.01 8.69 2.39
CA ILE A 32 -6.07 8.41 1.42
C ILE A 32 -5.92 6.98 0.86
N SER A 33 -4.68 6.56 0.62
CA SER A 33 -4.34 5.23 0.10
C SER A 33 -4.10 4.18 1.20
N GLY A 34 -4.61 4.43 2.41
CA GLY A 34 -4.45 3.55 3.57
C GLY A 34 -3.37 3.98 4.56
N LEU A 35 -2.97 3.05 5.42
CA LEU A 35 -2.04 3.29 6.52
C LEU A 35 -0.59 3.34 6.03
N PHE A 36 0.16 4.33 6.49
CA PHE A 36 1.59 4.48 6.21
C PHE A 36 2.37 4.88 7.46
N VAL A 37 3.70 4.70 7.40
CA VAL A 37 4.58 5.08 8.50
C VAL A 37 5.12 6.49 8.31
N GLY A 38 4.92 7.35 9.31
CA GLY A 38 5.64 8.60 9.48
C GLY A 38 6.95 8.40 10.24
N MET A 39 8.03 9.00 9.71
CA MET A 39 9.34 8.96 10.35
C MET A 39 9.36 9.73 11.69
N PRO A 40 10.31 9.42 12.59
CA PRO A 40 10.59 10.22 13.76
C PRO A 40 10.91 11.66 13.39
N SER A 41 10.22 12.62 13.99
CA SER A 41 10.41 14.03 13.71
C SER A 41 10.40 14.88 14.97
N THR A 42 11.14 15.99 14.94
CA THR A 42 11.21 16.97 16.03
C THR A 42 10.80 18.36 15.54
N GLN A 43 10.23 19.16 16.43
CA GLN A 43 9.88 20.54 16.12
C GLN A 43 11.12 21.43 16.18
N GLY A 44 11.34 22.21 15.11
CA GLY A 44 12.36 23.24 15.00
C GLY A 44 11.99 24.50 15.78
N LYS A 45 12.93 25.44 15.85
CA LYS A 45 12.74 26.74 16.54
C LYS A 45 11.76 27.66 15.81
N ASP A 46 11.57 27.42 14.53
CA ASP A 46 10.59 28.05 13.65
C ASP A 46 9.18 27.45 13.80
N GLY A 47 9.03 26.35 14.55
CA GLY A 47 7.77 25.67 14.77
C GLY A 47 7.46 24.58 13.74
N GLU A 48 8.30 24.42 12.72
CA GLU A 48 8.17 23.39 11.68
C GLU A 48 8.70 22.02 12.18
N TYR A 49 8.23 20.92 11.59
CA TYR A 49 8.69 19.58 11.96
C TYR A 49 9.68 19.04 10.94
N TYR A 50 10.81 18.53 11.45
CA TYR A 50 11.87 17.95 10.63
C TYR A 50 12.09 16.49 10.98
N ASP A 51 12.19 15.66 9.96
CA ASP A 51 12.58 14.26 10.12
C ASP A 51 13.98 14.18 10.74
N THR A 52 14.09 13.34 11.76
CA THR A 52 15.35 13.10 12.51
C THR A 52 16.03 11.82 12.05
N VAL A 53 15.27 10.93 11.39
CA VAL A 53 15.75 9.66 10.86
C VAL A 53 15.30 9.54 9.42
N PHE A 54 16.24 9.19 8.56
CA PHE A 54 16.02 8.99 7.13
C PHE A 54 16.31 7.53 6.80
N ALA A 55 15.49 6.98 5.92
CA ALA A 55 15.61 5.61 5.44
C ALA A 55 15.33 5.63 3.93
N ASP A 56 16.07 4.81 3.21
CA ASP A 56 15.83 4.58 1.78
C ASP A 56 14.48 3.92 1.55
N LYS A 57 14.01 3.97 0.31
CA LYS A 57 12.69 3.47 -0.08
C LYS A 57 12.48 2.02 0.35
N ASP A 58 13.44 1.14 0.07
CA ASP A 58 13.31 -0.29 0.36
C ASP A 58 13.16 -0.56 1.87
N LEU A 59 13.96 0.13 2.68
CA LEU A 59 13.87 0.02 4.14
C LEU A 59 12.57 0.62 4.68
N ARG A 60 12.08 1.71 4.09
CA ARG A 60 10.78 2.30 4.45
C ARG A 60 9.63 1.33 4.14
N ASP A 61 9.67 0.67 2.99
CA ASP A 61 8.66 -0.30 2.57
C ASP A 61 8.64 -1.52 3.52
N GLU A 62 9.82 -2.05 3.88
CA GLU A 62 9.95 -3.12 4.88
C GLU A 62 9.39 -2.68 6.24
N LEU A 63 9.80 -1.50 6.72
CA LEU A 63 9.36 -0.96 8.01
C LEU A 63 7.83 -0.77 8.02
N GLN A 64 7.26 -0.30 6.92
CA GLN A 64 5.81 -0.17 6.77
C GLN A 64 5.11 -1.53 6.88
N GLN A 65 5.59 -2.56 6.18
CA GLN A 65 5.02 -3.91 6.29
C GLN A 65 5.09 -4.45 7.72
N VAL A 66 6.24 -4.30 8.40
CA VAL A 66 6.43 -4.73 9.78
C VAL A 66 5.48 -3.98 10.72
N ALA A 67 5.35 -2.66 10.55
CA ALA A 67 4.48 -1.83 11.37
C ALA A 67 2.99 -2.17 11.18
N LEU A 68 2.54 -2.39 9.94
CA LEU A 68 1.16 -2.78 9.63
C LEU A 68 0.81 -4.14 10.23
N ARG A 69 1.72 -5.12 10.06
CA ARG A 69 1.57 -6.45 10.68
C ARG A 69 1.47 -6.35 12.20
N ALA A 70 2.35 -5.57 12.85
CA ALA A 70 2.30 -5.35 14.29
C ALA A 70 1.04 -4.60 14.74
N TYR A 71 0.50 -3.73 13.88
CA TYR A 71 -0.76 -3.04 14.12
C TYR A 71 -1.98 -3.96 13.98
N GLY A 72 -1.84 -5.14 13.38
CA GLY A 72 -2.93 -6.09 13.14
C GLY A 72 -3.71 -5.78 11.86
N GLN A 73 -3.05 -5.13 10.89
CA GLN A 73 -3.58 -4.92 9.55
C GLN A 73 -2.67 -5.66 8.57
N ASP A 74 -3.17 -6.70 7.92
CA ASP A 74 -2.48 -7.27 6.77
C ASP A 74 -2.54 -6.25 5.63
N SER A 75 -1.38 -5.88 5.10
CA SER A 75 -1.26 -4.91 4.00
C SER A 75 -1.91 -5.49 2.74
N VAL A 76 -3.21 -5.23 2.54
CA VAL A 76 -3.86 -5.46 1.25
C VAL A 76 -3.40 -4.35 0.30
N ALA A 77 -2.28 -4.57 -0.37
CA ALA A 77 -1.84 -3.75 -1.48
C ALA A 77 -2.59 -4.17 -2.76
N SER A 78 -3.43 -3.29 -3.31
CA SER A 78 -3.81 -3.19 -4.74
C SER A 78 -4.65 -1.92 -4.94
N PRO A 79 -4.41 -1.13 -6.01
CA PRO A 79 -4.63 -1.60 -7.38
C PRO A 79 -3.37 -1.57 -8.26
N GLU A 80 -3.19 -2.70 -8.93
CA GLU A 80 -2.39 -2.92 -10.13
C GLU A 80 -3.07 -2.20 -11.32
N ASN A 81 -2.36 -1.27 -11.97
CA ASN A 81 -2.69 -0.78 -13.31
C ASN A 81 -1.52 -1.13 -14.22
N ASN A 82 -1.53 -2.32 -14.79
CA ASN A 82 -0.71 -2.68 -15.95
C ASN A 82 -1.63 -3.15 -17.08
N ALA A 83 -1.43 -2.55 -18.25
CA ALA A 83 -2.25 -2.68 -19.45
C ALA A 83 -2.34 -4.11 -19.99
N PRO A 84 -3.46 -4.51 -20.62
CA PRO A 84 -3.48 -5.67 -21.51
C PRO A 84 -2.93 -5.29 -22.88
N SER A 85 -1.82 -5.92 -23.26
CA SER A 85 -1.30 -5.96 -24.63
C SER A 85 -2.20 -6.85 -25.50
N THR A 86 -2.57 -6.36 -26.67
CA THR A 86 -3.33 -7.04 -27.72
C THR A 86 -2.46 -8.04 -28.53
N ASP A 87 -3.04 -9.21 -28.84
CA ASP A 87 -2.76 -10.18 -29.94
C ASP A 87 -1.42 -10.98 -29.97
N HIS A 88 -1.32 -12.26 -30.40
CA HIS A 88 -2.10 -13.05 -31.37
C HIS A 88 -1.84 -14.59 -31.19
N SER A 89 -2.91 -15.39 -31.33
CA SER A 89 -3.08 -16.79 -31.80
C SER A 89 -2.07 -17.92 -31.53
N THR A 90 -2.58 -19.09 -31.08
CA THR A 90 -2.68 -20.33 -31.90
C THR A 90 -3.60 -21.39 -31.26
N VAL A 91 -4.58 -21.79 -32.06
CA VAL A 91 -5.58 -22.86 -31.99
C VAL A 91 -5.10 -24.20 -31.41
N SER A 92 -5.93 -24.87 -30.58
CA SER A 92 -6.31 -26.30 -30.72
C SER A 92 -7.42 -26.73 -29.75
N SER A 93 -8.53 -27.21 -30.33
CA SER A 93 -9.43 -28.32 -29.90
C SER A 93 -9.81 -28.45 -28.42
N ASP A 94 -11.04 -28.07 -28.06
CA ASP A 94 -12.15 -29.03 -27.92
C ASP A 94 -13.44 -28.29 -27.49
N ILE A 95 -14.54 -28.68 -28.12
CA ILE A 95 -15.86 -28.05 -28.05
C ILE A 95 -16.61 -28.61 -26.85
N ASP A 96 -17.00 -27.77 -25.88
CA ASP A 96 -18.25 -27.98 -25.15
C ASP A 96 -18.92 -26.67 -24.75
N SER A 97 -20.25 -26.69 -24.85
CA SER A 97 -21.12 -25.55 -25.03
C SER A 97 -21.62 -24.97 -23.71
N THR A 98 -21.49 -23.66 -23.47
CA THR A 98 -22.57 -22.87 -22.80
C THR A 98 -22.43 -21.36 -23.11
N LYS A 99 -23.26 -20.89 -24.06
CA LYS A 99 -23.87 -19.56 -24.21
C LYS A 99 -23.16 -18.33 -23.61
N ASN A 100 -22.52 -17.54 -24.48
CA ASN A 100 -22.59 -16.08 -24.42
C ASN A 100 -23.02 -15.58 -25.81
N SER A 101 -24.26 -15.14 -25.94
CA SER A 101 -24.77 -14.52 -27.17
C SER A 101 -24.27 -13.08 -27.21
N GLU A 102 -23.09 -12.91 -27.79
CA GLU A 102 -22.49 -11.61 -28.09
C GLU A 102 -23.13 -11.03 -29.36
N PHE A 103 -23.53 -9.77 -29.26
CA PHE A 103 -24.27 -8.99 -30.25
C PHE A 103 -23.68 -9.07 -31.67
N SER A 104 -24.49 -9.42 -32.66
CA SER A 104 -24.15 -9.29 -34.09
C SER A 104 -24.54 -7.91 -34.61
N ASP A 105 -23.66 -7.34 -35.45
CA ASP A 105 -23.68 -6.01 -36.12
C ASP A 105 -24.88 -5.78 -37.10
N ASP A 106 -25.95 -6.57 -36.96
CA ASP A 106 -27.17 -6.52 -37.80
C ASP A 106 -28.37 -5.87 -37.06
N ASP A 107 -28.18 -5.37 -35.84
CA ASP A 107 -29.23 -4.71 -35.03
C ASP A 107 -29.12 -3.17 -35.05
N ILE A 108 -28.57 -2.60 -36.13
CA ILE A 108 -28.49 -1.15 -36.34
C ILE A 108 -29.64 -0.71 -37.26
N PRO A 109 -30.75 -0.17 -36.74
CA PRO A 109 -31.78 0.42 -37.60
C PRO A 109 -31.27 1.71 -38.26
N PHE A 110 -31.67 1.92 -39.53
CA PHE A 110 -31.35 3.09 -40.37
C PHE A 110 -31.67 4.44 -39.72
#